data_AF-A0A9E2YAK0-F1
#
_entry.id   AF-A0A9E2YAK0-F1
#
_cell.length_a   1.000
_cell.length_b   1.000
_cell.length_c   1.000
_cell.angle_alpha   90.00
_cell.angle_beta   90.00
_cell.angle_gamma   90.00
#
_symmetry.space_group_name_H-M   'P 1'
#
loop_
_entity.id
_entity.type
_entity.pdbx_description
1 polymer ?
#
loop_
_entity_poly.entity_id
_entity_poly.type
_entity_poly.pdbx_seq_one_letter_code
_entity_poly.pdbx_strand_id
1 'polypeptide(L)'
;MTNFIRKNNKKVLAILGVFLMVSFIATTRIPTAGEKTAVAVGSVGDAKVLNTDVDAAKADFRLLAQALMVQLPNGNGDWQPLLQLRGLSFLTELGEKPEAFVLLQMEARQMGLAPSVQPVDQQLTQFLGAPIAIRTPDGRVVQLSSLAGTDDADYGQAVQSAGAKLVMVLSGWNRASDVNKISKPLTNYLLAQSHQSIQVRIAVLDAKKQIAHVSPPTTQQLDSQFQQFADLPASGESSPIDPFGFGYQVPEKVRLETLALKHSAIRETVRKSKSDYDWDVAANYYYDKHLADYPATRPVTLPADSYVAAPTTHPRLTTKSFDEVRDSVMDAVMRPDIDALTQKIQHEIATTMSADWTAFHAANPHVTTMPATEPSGTAAASSLGVPYASAEYLPALAAKIQKDFGVL
;
A
#
# COMPACT_ATOMS: atom_id res chain seq x y z
N MET A 1 12.44 76.13 13.24
CA MET A 1 12.03 75.08 12.28
C MET A 1 10.54 74.68 12.38
N THR A 2 9.86 74.90 13.51
CA THR A 2 8.44 74.50 13.73
C THR A 2 7.40 75.26 12.90
N ASN A 3 7.66 76.51 12.50
CA ASN A 3 6.71 77.30 11.70
C ASN A 3 6.66 76.89 10.21
N PHE A 4 7.76 76.33 9.68
CA PHE A 4 7.81 75.87 8.29
C PHE A 4 6.97 74.60 8.07
N ILE A 5 6.97 73.69 9.05
CA ILE A 5 6.18 72.45 9.04
C ILE A 5 4.68 72.75 9.20
N ARG A 6 4.30 73.71 10.05
CA ARG A 6 2.89 74.12 10.20
C ARG A 6 2.31 74.75 8.92
N LYS A 7 3.06 75.62 8.25
CA LYS A 7 2.57 76.34 7.05
C LYS A 7 2.40 75.41 5.84
N ASN A 8 3.14 74.31 5.79
CA ASN A 8 3.13 73.37 4.67
C ASN A 8 2.51 72.00 5.00
N ASN A 9 1.85 71.83 6.16
CA ASN A 9 1.31 70.54 6.61
C ASN A 9 0.47 69.84 5.53
N LYS A 10 -0.45 70.56 4.86
CA LYS A 10 -1.26 69.98 3.77
C LYS A 10 -0.43 69.50 2.57
N LYS A 11 0.66 70.19 2.23
CA LYS A 11 1.53 69.81 1.10
C LYS A 11 2.42 68.63 1.47
N VAL A 12 2.94 68.61 2.70
CA VAL A 12 3.75 67.49 3.22
C VAL A 12 2.91 66.22 3.34
N LEU A 13 1.66 66.32 3.80
CA LEU A 13 0.73 65.19 3.88
C LEU A 13 0.38 64.62 2.50
N ALA A 14 0.16 65.48 1.50
CA ALA A 14 -0.12 65.04 0.14
C ALA A 14 1.08 64.34 -0.51
N ILE A 15 2.30 64.87 -0.31
CA ILE A 15 3.53 64.26 -0.82
C ILE A 15 3.78 62.91 -0.14
N LEU A 16 3.62 62.81 1.19
CA LEU A 16 3.72 61.54 1.92
C LEU A 16 2.65 60.54 1.48
N GLY A 17 1.42 60.98 1.23
CA GLY A 17 0.34 60.11 0.75
C GLY A 17 0.64 59.51 -0.63
N VAL A 18 1.15 60.31 -1.57
CA VAL A 18 1.56 59.81 -2.89
C VAL A 18 2.79 58.90 -2.79
N PHE A 19 3.78 59.25 -1.96
CA PHE A 19 4.96 58.42 -1.75
C PHE A 19 4.60 57.06 -1.12
N LEU A 20 3.60 57.03 -0.24
CA LEU A 20 3.10 55.82 0.40
C LEU A 20 2.24 54.98 -0.57
N MET A 21 1.46 55.63 -1.45
CA MET A 21 0.76 54.93 -2.55
C MET A 21 1.74 54.31 -3.56
N VAL A 22 2.79 55.04 -3.94
CA VAL A 22 3.83 54.53 -4.85
C VAL A 22 4.67 53.44 -4.19
N SER A 23 4.96 53.56 -2.89
CA SER A 23 5.62 52.51 -2.11
C SER A 23 4.80 51.22 -2.11
N PHE A 24 3.49 51.26 -1.86
CA PHE A 24 2.65 50.04 -1.87
C PHE A 24 2.47 49.42 -3.27
N ILE A 25 2.58 50.21 -4.34
CA ILE A 25 2.54 49.70 -5.72
C ILE A 25 3.89 49.11 -6.15
N ALA A 26 5.01 49.61 -5.61
CA ALA A 26 6.36 49.17 -5.98
C ALA A 26 6.89 47.94 -5.20
N THR A 27 6.33 47.62 -4.02
CA THR A 27 6.80 46.44 -3.24
C THR A 27 6.21 45.11 -3.70
N THR A 28 5.39 45.07 -4.76
CA THR A 28 4.94 43.81 -5.35
C THR A 28 5.68 43.57 -6.66
N ARG A 29 6.58 42.57 -6.66
CA ARG A 29 7.44 42.09 -7.76
C ARG A 29 8.83 42.73 -7.77
N ILE A 30 9.69 42.26 -6.87
CA ILE A 30 11.12 42.19 -7.16
C ILE A 30 11.26 41.05 -8.19
N PRO A 31 11.62 41.32 -9.46
CA PRO A 31 11.91 40.26 -10.41
C PRO A 31 13.24 39.64 -9.98
N THR A 32 13.19 38.46 -9.38
CA THR A 32 14.37 37.63 -9.16
C THR A 32 14.99 37.33 -10.52
N ALA A 33 16.15 37.94 -10.77
CA ALA A 33 16.87 37.84 -12.04
C ALA A 33 17.25 36.38 -12.34
N GLY A 34 16.70 35.89 -13.45
CA GLY A 34 16.77 34.50 -13.87
C GLY A 34 15.38 34.05 -14.31
N GLU A 35 14.80 34.72 -15.30
CA GLU A 35 13.55 34.34 -15.94
C GLU A 35 13.77 32.98 -16.63
N LYS A 36 13.68 31.91 -15.85
CA LYS A 36 13.50 30.57 -16.38
C LYS A 36 12.22 30.64 -17.18
N THR A 37 12.34 30.55 -18.51
CA THR A 37 11.19 30.50 -19.41
C THR A 37 10.18 29.51 -18.86
N ALA A 38 8.95 29.98 -18.63
CA ALA A 38 7.87 29.13 -18.15
C ALA A 38 7.54 28.11 -19.27
N VAL A 39 8.02 26.89 -19.09
CA VAL A 39 7.80 25.80 -20.05
C VAL A 39 6.65 24.95 -19.50
N ALA A 40 5.65 24.68 -20.34
CA ALA A 40 4.60 23.74 -20.00
C ALA A 40 5.19 22.33 -19.89
N VAL A 41 5.12 21.74 -18.70
CA VAL A 41 5.61 20.38 -18.41
C VAL A 41 4.49 19.35 -18.61
N GLY A 42 3.22 19.78 -18.56
CA GLY A 42 2.05 18.94 -18.80
C GLY A 42 0.75 19.73 -18.79
N SER A 43 -0.38 19.03 -18.70
CA SER A 43 -1.71 19.62 -18.57
C SER A 43 -2.62 18.76 -17.69
N VAL A 44 -3.52 19.40 -16.95
CA VAL A 44 -4.59 18.77 -16.16
C VAL A 44 -5.91 19.37 -16.63
N GLY A 45 -6.73 18.58 -17.32
CA GLY A 45 -7.85 19.11 -18.10
C GLY A 45 -7.36 20.12 -19.13
N ASP A 46 -7.97 21.30 -19.17
CA ASP A 46 -7.60 22.40 -20.09
C ASP A 46 -6.47 23.29 -19.55
N ALA A 47 -6.04 23.10 -18.30
CA ALA A 47 -5.02 23.93 -17.68
C ALA A 47 -3.61 23.36 -17.92
N LYS A 48 -2.69 24.19 -18.42
CA LYS A 48 -1.27 23.82 -18.55
C LYS A 48 -0.57 23.91 -17.21
N VAL A 49 0.23 22.90 -16.89
CA VAL A 49 1.12 22.88 -15.71
C VAL A 49 2.48 23.43 -16.14
N LEU A 50 2.90 24.55 -15.56
CA LEU A 50 4.20 25.14 -15.86
C LEU A 50 5.28 24.57 -14.94
N ASN A 51 6.52 24.52 -15.40
CA ASN A 51 7.67 24.14 -14.58
C ASN A 51 7.78 24.97 -13.29
N THR A 52 7.45 26.26 -13.36
CA THR A 52 7.42 27.17 -12.19
C THR A 52 6.38 26.76 -11.15
N ASP A 53 5.23 26.22 -11.57
CA ASP A 53 4.19 25.75 -10.65
C ASP A 53 4.64 24.48 -9.92
N VAL A 54 5.29 23.58 -10.66
CA VAL A 54 5.88 22.35 -10.10
C VAL A 54 6.95 22.70 -9.06
N ASP A 55 7.87 23.61 -9.40
CA ASP A 55 8.95 24.03 -8.49
C ASP A 55 8.40 24.71 -7.24
N ALA A 56 7.39 25.58 -7.38
CA ALA A 56 6.72 26.22 -6.25
C ALA A 56 6.01 25.21 -5.35
N ALA A 57 5.26 24.27 -5.93
CA ALA A 57 4.59 23.21 -5.16
C ALA A 57 5.58 22.30 -4.44
N LYS A 58 6.72 21.97 -5.07
CA LYS A 58 7.81 21.22 -4.43
C LYS A 58 8.42 21.97 -3.24
N ALA A 59 8.63 23.28 -3.37
CA ALA A 59 9.13 24.12 -2.29
C ALA A 59 8.14 24.18 -1.12
N ASP A 60 6.85 24.42 -1.41
CA ASP A 60 5.78 24.43 -0.40
C ASP A 60 5.70 23.09 0.35
N PHE A 61 5.70 21.97 -0.37
CA PHE A 61 5.60 20.65 0.24
C PHE A 61 6.80 20.33 1.12
N ARG A 62 8.02 20.65 0.66
CA ARG A 62 9.23 20.48 1.49
C ARG A 62 9.19 21.33 2.75
N LEU A 63 8.71 22.57 2.63
CA LEU A 63 8.53 23.44 3.78
C LEU A 63 7.56 22.82 4.79
N LEU A 64 6.41 22.31 4.34
CA LEU A 64 5.44 21.65 5.20
C LEU A 64 6.00 20.39 5.86
N ALA A 65 6.70 19.56 5.09
CA ALA A 65 7.31 18.31 5.57
C ALA A 65 8.32 18.54 6.71
N GLN A 66 9.04 19.66 6.67
CA GLN A 66 10.06 20.01 7.66
C GLN A 66 9.49 20.82 8.83
N ALA A 67 8.55 21.72 8.53
CA ALA A 67 8.01 22.66 9.51
C ALA A 67 6.87 22.07 10.33
N LEU A 68 5.92 21.35 9.72
CA LEU A 68 4.70 20.94 10.44
C LEU A 68 4.96 19.75 11.36
N MET A 69 4.63 19.96 12.63
CA MET A 69 4.68 18.98 13.70
C MET A 69 3.26 18.77 14.24
N VAL A 70 2.91 17.52 14.54
CA VAL A 70 1.62 17.14 15.09
C VAL A 70 1.82 16.40 16.42
N GLN A 71 0.99 16.70 17.40
CA GLN A 71 1.05 16.07 18.71
C GLN A 71 0.22 14.78 18.72
N LEU A 72 0.81 13.64 19.08
CA LEU A 72 0.05 12.39 19.14
C LEU A 72 -0.87 12.36 20.38
N PRO A 73 -2.02 11.69 20.28
CA PRO A 73 -2.93 11.50 21.41
C PRO A 73 -2.42 10.51 22.47
N ASN A 74 -1.14 10.14 22.44
CA ASN A 74 -0.54 9.14 23.33
C ASN A 74 -0.31 9.65 24.78
N GLY A 75 -0.72 10.87 25.10
CA GLY A 75 -0.62 11.47 26.45
C GLY A 75 0.77 12.00 26.82
N ASN A 76 1.82 11.61 26.09
CA ASN A 76 3.20 12.07 26.35
C ASN A 76 3.50 13.45 25.77
N GLY A 77 2.60 13.96 24.93
CA GLY A 77 2.74 15.27 24.31
C GLY A 77 3.85 15.36 23.26
N ASP A 78 4.34 14.21 22.77
CA ASP A 78 5.40 14.13 21.77
C ASP A 78 4.94 14.72 20.43
N TRP A 79 5.77 15.61 19.89
CA TRP A 79 5.58 16.21 18.57
C TRP A 79 6.30 15.37 17.51
N GLN A 80 5.57 14.91 16.49
CA GLN A 80 6.14 14.19 15.35
C GLN A 80 5.93 14.97 14.04
N PRO A 81 6.85 14.84 13.06
CA PRO A 81 6.66 15.40 11.74
C PRO A 81 5.38 14.87 11.08
N LEU A 82 4.64 15.75 10.38
CA LEU A 82 3.38 15.40 9.71
C LEU A 82 3.48 14.14 8.83
N LEU A 83 4.61 13.96 8.13
CA LEU A 83 4.84 12.81 7.23
C LEU A 83 4.98 11.45 7.93
N GLN A 84 5.19 11.44 9.25
CA GLN A 84 5.33 10.21 10.04
C GLN A 84 4.00 9.71 10.63
N LEU A 85 2.92 10.49 10.50
CA LEU A 85 1.62 10.08 11.02
C LEU A 85 1.07 8.87 10.25
N ARG A 86 0.89 7.77 10.99
CA ARG A 86 0.21 6.57 10.49
C ARG A 86 -1.26 6.90 10.23
N GLY A 87 -1.70 6.78 8.98
CA GLY A 87 -3.07 7.07 8.55
C GLY A 87 -3.18 7.99 7.34
N LEU A 88 -2.11 8.73 7.02
CA LEU A 88 -2.04 9.61 5.85
C LEU A 88 -1.00 9.07 4.86
N SER A 89 -1.13 7.81 4.44
CA SER A 89 -0.18 7.14 3.54
C SER A 89 0.04 7.89 2.22
N PHE A 90 -0.98 8.61 1.74
CA PHE A 90 -0.84 9.45 0.55
C PHE A 90 0.14 10.62 0.76
N LEU A 91 0.30 11.14 1.99
CA LEU A 91 1.33 12.16 2.27
C LEU A 91 2.73 11.57 2.20
N THR A 92 2.90 10.29 2.59
CA THR A 92 4.18 9.59 2.41
C THR A 92 4.50 9.41 0.93
N GLU A 93 3.51 9.01 0.11
CA GLU A 93 3.67 8.93 -1.35
C GLU A 93 3.97 10.29 -1.98
N LEU A 94 3.34 11.37 -1.50
CA LEU A 94 3.68 12.74 -1.91
C LEU A 94 5.12 13.14 -1.52
N GLY A 95 5.67 12.55 -0.46
CA GLY A 95 7.08 12.67 -0.11
C GLY A 95 8.01 12.10 -1.16
N GLU A 96 7.63 10.98 -1.77
CA GLU A 96 8.38 10.34 -2.84
C GLU A 96 8.18 11.05 -4.19
N LYS A 97 6.97 11.59 -4.43
CA LYS A 97 6.58 12.26 -5.68
C LYS A 97 5.99 13.65 -5.41
N PRO A 98 6.82 14.65 -5.06
CA PRO A 98 6.32 15.97 -4.69
C PRO A 98 5.68 16.72 -5.86
N GLU A 99 5.93 16.33 -7.11
CA GLU A 99 5.16 16.80 -8.27
C GLU A 99 3.67 16.44 -8.20
N ALA A 100 3.26 15.33 -7.58
CA ALA A 100 1.85 15.00 -7.45
C ALA A 100 1.09 16.04 -6.59
N PHE A 101 1.80 16.79 -5.72
CA PHE A 101 1.20 17.86 -4.94
C PHE A 101 0.65 19.00 -5.82
N VAL A 102 1.31 19.32 -6.95
CA VAL A 102 0.79 20.36 -7.87
C VAL A 102 -0.51 19.90 -8.55
N LEU A 103 -0.57 18.61 -8.91
CA LEU A 103 -1.74 18.02 -9.57
C LEU A 103 -2.94 18.05 -8.63
N LEU A 104 -2.73 17.69 -7.35
CA LEU A 104 -3.77 17.77 -6.32
C LEU A 104 -4.23 19.20 -6.05
N GLN A 105 -3.31 20.18 -6.07
CA GLN A 105 -3.69 21.59 -5.95
C GLN A 105 -4.55 22.05 -7.14
N MET A 106 -4.21 21.60 -8.35
CA MET A 106 -4.99 21.93 -9.56
C MET A 106 -6.37 21.29 -9.54
N GLU A 107 -6.46 20.02 -9.16
CA GLU A 107 -7.73 19.29 -9.00
C GLU A 107 -8.62 20.01 -7.97
N ALA A 108 -8.07 20.40 -6.82
CA ALA A 108 -8.80 21.15 -5.81
C ALA A 108 -9.33 22.50 -6.35
N ARG A 109 -8.54 23.21 -7.16
CA ARG A 109 -8.98 24.45 -7.82
C ARG A 109 -10.06 24.19 -8.87
N GLN A 110 -9.98 23.09 -9.62
CA GLN A 110 -11.04 22.69 -10.57
C GLN A 110 -12.35 22.37 -9.86
N MET A 111 -12.29 21.87 -8.63
CA MET A 111 -13.47 21.72 -7.75
C MET A 111 -14.01 23.04 -7.17
N GLY A 112 -13.41 24.18 -7.52
CA GLY A 112 -13.78 25.51 -7.03
C GLY A 112 -13.26 25.83 -5.63
N LEU A 113 -12.27 25.07 -5.13
CA LEU A 113 -11.65 25.35 -3.85
C LEU A 113 -10.52 26.38 -4.02
N ALA A 114 -10.41 27.28 -3.05
CA ALA A 114 -9.33 28.25 -2.95
C ALA A 114 -8.63 28.12 -1.59
N PRO A 115 -7.34 28.48 -1.49
CA PRO A 115 -6.65 28.55 -0.20
C PRO A 115 -7.41 29.49 0.72
N SER A 116 -7.77 29.02 1.92
CA SER A 116 -8.52 29.82 2.88
C SER A 116 -7.61 30.87 3.53
N VAL A 117 -8.17 32.05 3.81
CA VAL A 117 -7.54 33.10 4.64
C VAL A 117 -7.74 32.84 6.13
N GLN A 118 -8.54 31.83 6.49
CA GLN A 118 -8.76 31.45 7.89
C GLN A 118 -7.47 30.95 8.54
N PRO A 119 -7.41 30.99 9.89
CA PRO A 119 -6.28 30.42 10.63
C PRO A 119 -6.08 28.94 10.24
N VAL A 120 -5.01 28.70 9.47
CA VAL A 120 -4.64 27.39 8.92
C VAL A 120 -4.42 26.36 10.02
N ASP A 121 -3.96 26.81 11.20
CA ASP A 121 -3.81 26.02 12.40
C ASP A 121 -5.13 25.39 12.86
N GLN A 122 -6.22 26.15 12.88
CA GLN A 122 -7.55 25.64 13.26
C GLN A 122 -8.07 24.62 12.26
N GLN A 123 -7.95 24.92 10.96
CA GLN A 123 -8.45 24.02 9.91
C GLN A 123 -7.67 22.71 9.87
N LEU A 124 -6.34 22.76 9.94
CA LEU A 124 -5.53 21.56 9.99
C LEU A 124 -5.75 20.79 11.31
N THR A 125 -5.91 21.46 12.45
CA THR A 125 -6.21 20.79 13.73
C THR A 125 -7.56 20.06 13.66
N GLN A 126 -8.58 20.68 13.06
CA GLN A 126 -9.88 20.06 12.83
C GLN A 126 -9.77 18.84 11.92
N PHE A 127 -8.97 18.93 10.85
CA PHE A 127 -8.81 17.84 9.89
C PHE A 127 -8.01 16.66 10.48
N LEU A 128 -6.91 16.95 11.18
CA LEU A 128 -6.02 15.93 11.73
C LEU A 128 -6.49 15.37 13.07
N GLY A 129 -7.45 16.03 13.74
CA GLY A 129 -7.92 15.65 15.07
C GLY A 129 -6.86 15.82 16.16
N ALA A 130 -5.81 16.60 15.91
CA ALA A 130 -4.66 16.76 16.78
C ALA A 130 -4.09 18.19 16.70
N PRO A 131 -3.58 18.75 17.82
CA PRO A 131 -2.91 20.05 17.81
C PRO A 131 -1.69 20.06 16.88
N ILE A 132 -1.46 21.22 16.27
CA ILE A 132 -0.37 21.43 15.30
C ILE A 132 0.54 22.52 15.80
N ALA A 133 1.84 22.29 15.62
CA ALA A 133 2.88 23.26 15.86
C ALA A 133 3.82 23.28 14.65
N ILE A 134 4.67 24.29 14.63
CA ILE A 134 5.72 24.42 13.64
C ILE A 134 7.08 24.33 14.30
N ARG A 135 7.98 23.60 13.65
CA ARG A 135 9.39 23.59 13.95
C ARG A 135 10.04 24.79 13.24
N THR A 136 10.51 25.76 14.01
CA THR A 136 11.28 26.90 13.47
C THR A 136 12.66 26.45 13.02
N PRO A 137 13.37 27.24 12.17
CA PRO A 137 14.70 26.87 11.67
C PRO A 137 15.75 26.61 12.75
N ASP A 138 15.58 27.20 13.93
CA ASP A 138 16.40 27.00 15.13
C ASP A 138 16.06 25.72 15.92
N GLY A 139 15.06 24.95 15.46
CA GLY A 139 14.64 23.68 16.05
C GLY A 139 13.60 23.80 17.17
N ARG A 140 13.18 25.01 17.57
CA ARG A 140 12.08 25.18 18.55
C ARG A 140 10.76 24.74 17.92
N VAL A 141 9.83 24.26 18.75
CA VAL A 141 8.47 23.90 18.34
C VAL A 141 7.51 24.91 18.95
N VAL A 142 6.87 25.72 18.11
CA VAL A 142 5.99 26.81 18.53
C VAL A 142 4.66 26.73 17.80
N GLN A 143 3.60 27.27 18.40
CA GLN A 143 2.31 27.34 17.71
C GLN A 143 2.39 28.36 16.57
N LEU A 144 1.78 28.05 15.42
CA LEU A 144 1.84 28.91 14.22
C LEU A 144 1.36 30.35 14.48
N SER A 145 0.32 30.49 15.32
CA SER A 145 -0.24 31.78 15.73
C SER A 145 0.71 32.63 16.60
N SER A 146 1.70 32.00 17.24
CA SER A 146 2.65 32.68 18.14
C SER A 146 3.84 33.32 17.41
N LEU A 147 4.03 33.04 16.11
CA LEU A 147 5.07 33.67 15.30
C LEU A 147 4.71 35.08 14.81
N ALA A 148 3.46 35.52 15.00
CA ALA A 148 3.07 36.86 14.60
C ALA A 148 3.84 37.90 15.44
N GLY A 149 4.69 38.69 14.79
CA GLY A 149 5.46 39.76 15.44
C GLY A 149 6.82 39.34 16.01
N THR A 150 7.30 38.13 15.72
CA THR A 150 8.67 37.69 16.03
C THR A 150 9.60 37.85 14.81
N ASP A 151 10.90 37.67 15.00
CA ASP A 151 11.89 37.66 13.90
C ASP A 151 11.63 36.55 12.87
N ASP A 152 10.87 35.51 13.26
CA ASP A 152 10.47 34.38 12.41
C ASP A 152 9.13 34.61 11.68
N ALA A 153 8.59 35.83 11.68
CA ALA A 153 7.28 36.13 11.10
C ALA A 153 7.19 35.77 9.60
N ASP A 154 8.25 36.03 8.82
CA ASP A 154 8.29 35.70 7.39
C ASP A 154 8.26 34.19 7.14
N TYR A 155 8.96 33.41 7.98
CA TYR A 155 8.91 31.96 7.94
C TYR A 155 7.51 31.45 8.29
N GLY A 156 6.89 32.03 9.33
CA GLY A 156 5.51 31.74 9.71
C GLY A 156 4.51 32.01 8.58
N GLN A 157 4.67 33.10 7.84
CA GLN A 157 3.83 33.42 6.68
C GLN A 157 4.02 32.44 5.53
N ALA A 158 5.25 32.03 5.25
CA ALA A 158 5.53 31.01 4.24
C ALA A 158 4.88 29.67 4.60
N VAL A 159 5.00 29.24 5.86
CA VAL A 159 4.38 28.00 6.35
C VAL A 159 2.86 28.11 6.35
N GLN A 160 2.28 29.25 6.73
CA GLN A 160 0.83 29.49 6.61
C GLN A 160 0.35 29.38 5.15
N SER A 161 1.04 30.02 4.22
CA SER A 161 0.67 29.98 2.79
C SER A 161 0.73 28.56 2.22
N ALA A 162 1.80 27.82 2.53
CA ALA A 162 1.91 26.42 2.14
C ALA A 162 0.82 25.56 2.82
N GLY A 163 0.56 25.81 4.10
CA GLY A 163 -0.45 25.08 4.87
C GLY A 163 -1.86 25.31 4.35
N ALA A 164 -2.20 26.53 3.91
CA ALA A 164 -3.47 26.84 3.27
C ALA A 164 -3.67 26.05 1.96
N LYS A 165 -2.60 25.86 1.17
CA LYS A 165 -2.63 25.01 -0.03
C LYS A 165 -2.82 23.53 0.33
N LEU A 166 -2.21 23.07 1.42
CA LEU A 166 -2.43 21.71 1.93
C LEU A 166 -3.90 21.53 2.39
N VAL A 167 -4.46 22.46 3.15
CA VAL A 167 -5.88 22.41 3.56
C VAL A 167 -6.81 22.37 2.34
N MET A 168 -6.51 23.14 1.31
CA MET A 168 -7.26 23.13 0.05
C MET A 168 -7.23 21.73 -0.59
N VAL A 169 -6.06 21.09 -0.65
CA VAL A 169 -5.90 19.71 -1.15
C VAL A 169 -6.68 18.71 -0.29
N LEU A 170 -6.56 18.79 1.03
CA LEU A 170 -7.25 17.92 1.98
C LEU A 170 -8.78 18.07 1.89
N SER A 171 -9.27 19.29 1.69
CA SER A 171 -10.69 19.57 1.48
C SER A 171 -11.19 18.98 0.16
N GLY A 172 -10.36 19.06 -0.90
CA GLY A 172 -10.64 18.42 -2.18
C GLY A 172 -10.71 16.91 -2.07
N TRP A 173 -9.76 16.31 -1.33
CA TRP A 173 -9.76 14.88 -1.04
C TRP A 173 -11.03 14.44 -0.31
N ASN A 174 -11.42 15.13 0.76
CA ASN A 174 -12.65 14.79 1.48
C ASN A 174 -13.88 14.83 0.57
N ARG A 175 -14.01 15.87 -0.26
CA ARG A 175 -15.12 15.98 -1.22
C ARG A 175 -15.13 14.86 -2.25
N ALA A 176 -13.95 14.46 -2.75
CA ALA A 176 -13.83 13.32 -3.66
C ALA A 176 -14.17 12.00 -2.95
N SER A 177 -13.77 11.85 -1.68
CA SER A 177 -14.06 10.67 -0.88
C SER A 177 -15.54 10.52 -0.52
N ASP A 178 -16.27 11.63 -0.38
CA ASP A 178 -17.71 11.63 -0.12
C ASP A 178 -18.51 11.04 -1.30
N VAL A 179 -17.94 11.05 -2.51
CA VAL A 179 -18.55 10.42 -3.70
C VAL A 179 -18.37 8.90 -3.68
N ASN A 180 -17.38 8.38 -2.95
CA ASN A 180 -17.19 6.94 -2.82
C ASN A 180 -18.30 6.35 -1.95
N LYS A 181 -19.27 5.72 -2.62
CA LYS A 181 -20.36 4.99 -1.95
C LYS A 181 -19.76 3.86 -1.11
N ILE A 182 -19.75 4.04 0.21
CA ILE A 182 -19.45 2.96 1.15
C ILE A 182 -20.54 1.90 1.02
N SER A 183 -20.16 0.65 0.83
CA SER A 183 -21.12 -0.44 0.69
C SER A 183 -21.85 -0.69 2.02
N LYS A 184 -23.16 -0.98 1.97
CA LYS A 184 -23.94 -1.34 3.18
C LYS A 184 -23.28 -2.45 4.02
N PRO A 185 -22.67 -3.50 3.44
CA PRO A 185 -21.94 -4.50 4.23
C PRO A 185 -20.79 -3.91 5.05
N LEU A 186 -20.00 -3.00 4.48
CA LEU A 186 -18.89 -2.36 5.19
C LEU A 186 -19.41 -1.45 6.31
N THR A 187 -20.47 -0.67 6.06
CA THR A 187 -21.12 0.13 7.10
C THR A 187 -21.64 -0.74 8.24
N ASN A 188 -22.34 -1.84 7.93
CA ASN A 188 -22.86 -2.76 8.94
C ASN A 188 -21.73 -3.42 9.74
N TYR A 189 -20.62 -3.78 9.09
CA TYR A 189 -19.43 -4.31 9.75
C TYR A 189 -18.81 -3.29 10.72
N LEU A 190 -18.61 -2.04 10.27
CA LEU A 190 -18.04 -0.99 11.12
C LEU A 190 -18.96 -0.62 12.29
N LEU A 191 -20.28 -0.57 12.06
CA LEU A 191 -21.26 -0.36 13.13
C LEU A 191 -21.29 -1.53 14.10
N ALA A 192 -21.23 -2.77 13.62
CA ALA A 192 -21.12 -3.95 14.48
C ALA A 192 -19.84 -3.87 15.32
N GLN A 193 -18.70 -3.52 14.71
CA GLN A 193 -17.43 -3.38 15.41
C GLN A 193 -17.45 -2.26 16.47
N SER A 194 -18.06 -1.11 16.17
CA SER A 194 -18.12 0.02 17.11
C SER A 194 -19.13 -0.19 18.24
N HIS A 195 -20.23 -0.92 17.98
CA HIS A 195 -21.29 -1.18 18.96
C HIS A 195 -21.14 -2.51 19.71
N GLN A 196 -20.26 -3.41 19.26
CA GLN A 196 -19.83 -4.59 20.02
C GLN A 196 -18.80 -4.19 21.09
N SER A 197 -19.18 -3.29 22.01
CA SER A 197 -18.44 -3.15 23.26
C SER A 197 -18.83 -4.30 24.18
N ILE A 198 -17.94 -5.29 24.38
CA ILE A 198 -18.19 -6.37 25.32
C ILE A 198 -17.97 -5.81 26.74
N GLN A 199 -19.05 -5.64 27.49
CA GLN A 199 -18.98 -5.36 28.93
C GLN A 199 -18.81 -6.67 29.69
N VAL A 200 -17.57 -7.05 29.99
CA VAL A 200 -17.29 -8.28 30.75
C VAL A 200 -17.25 -7.98 32.25
N ARG A 201 -18.08 -8.67 33.03
CA ARG A 201 -17.91 -8.78 34.48
C ARG A 201 -17.08 -10.01 34.78
N ILE A 202 -15.79 -9.83 35.01
CA ILE A 202 -14.87 -10.93 35.30
C ILE A 202 -14.88 -11.19 36.81
N ALA A 203 -15.29 -12.40 37.20
CA ALA A 203 -15.05 -12.92 38.54
C ALA A 203 -13.85 -13.87 38.48
N VAL A 204 -12.74 -13.47 39.09
CA VAL A 204 -11.54 -14.30 39.14
C VAL A 204 -11.65 -15.24 40.34
N LEU A 205 -11.77 -16.54 40.06
CA LEU A 205 -11.76 -17.59 41.09
C LEU A 205 -10.34 -18.14 41.23
N ASP A 206 -9.83 -18.15 42.46
CA ASP A 206 -8.53 -18.75 42.77
C ASP A 206 -8.67 -20.28 42.88
N ALA A 207 -8.27 -20.98 41.82
CA ALA A 207 -8.36 -22.44 41.71
C ALA A 207 -7.68 -23.18 42.86
N LYS A 208 -6.57 -22.62 43.42
CA LYS A 208 -5.84 -23.29 44.52
C LYS A 208 -6.68 -23.39 45.79
N LYS A 209 -7.54 -22.41 46.06
CA LYS A 209 -8.44 -22.41 47.23
C LYS A 209 -9.62 -23.36 47.07
N GLN A 210 -10.06 -23.59 45.84
CA GLN A 210 -11.19 -24.47 45.54
C GLN A 210 -10.75 -25.94 45.49
N ILE A 211 -9.57 -26.24 44.93
CA ILE A 211 -9.04 -27.62 44.81
C ILE A 211 -8.84 -28.28 46.19
N ALA A 212 -8.55 -27.52 47.24
CA ALA A 212 -8.38 -28.06 48.60
C ALA A 212 -9.66 -28.67 49.20
N HIS A 213 -10.84 -28.35 48.64
CA HIS A 213 -12.13 -28.81 49.13
C HIS A 213 -12.77 -29.90 48.26
N VAL A 214 -12.12 -30.30 47.16
CA VAL A 214 -12.66 -31.29 46.22
C VAL A 214 -11.76 -32.51 46.21
N SER A 215 -12.31 -33.70 46.50
CA SER A 215 -11.57 -34.95 46.39
C SER A 215 -11.18 -35.22 44.92
N PRO A 216 -10.01 -35.84 44.66
CA PRO A 216 -9.61 -36.20 43.31
C PRO A 216 -10.68 -37.09 42.64
N PRO A 217 -10.98 -36.89 41.34
CA PRO A 217 -11.95 -37.70 40.63
C PRO A 217 -11.48 -39.16 40.55
N THR A 218 -12.42 -40.09 40.70
CA THR A 218 -12.14 -41.52 40.52
C THR A 218 -12.07 -41.86 39.03
N THR A 219 -11.40 -42.97 38.68
CA THR A 219 -11.34 -43.44 37.28
C THR A 219 -12.71 -43.66 36.66
N GLN A 220 -13.67 -44.17 37.44
CA GLN A 220 -15.06 -44.37 36.99
C GLN A 220 -15.77 -43.06 36.66
N GLN A 221 -15.47 -41.98 37.40
CA GLN A 221 -16.00 -40.65 37.13
C GLN A 221 -15.41 -40.06 35.85
N LEU A 222 -14.12 -40.30 35.59
CA LEU A 222 -13.46 -39.89 34.35
C LEU A 222 -14.02 -40.65 33.14
N ASP A 223 -14.22 -41.96 33.25
CA ASP A 223 -14.79 -42.76 32.16
C ASP A 223 -16.24 -42.35 31.85
N SER A 224 -17.04 -42.07 32.89
CA SER A 224 -18.42 -41.59 32.73
C SER A 224 -18.46 -40.20 32.08
N GLN A 225 -17.56 -39.30 32.49
CA GLN A 225 -17.41 -37.98 31.87
C GLN A 225 -17.00 -38.13 30.40
N PHE A 226 -16.00 -38.97 30.10
CA PHE A 226 -15.56 -39.20 28.73
C PHE A 226 -16.69 -39.72 27.85
N GLN A 227 -17.43 -40.74 28.31
CA GLN A 227 -18.57 -41.30 27.56
C GLN A 227 -19.69 -40.29 27.36
N GLN A 228 -20.00 -39.45 28.36
CA GLN A 228 -21.03 -38.43 28.27
C GLN A 228 -20.72 -37.37 27.20
N PHE A 229 -19.43 -37.07 26.98
CA PHE A 229 -18.96 -36.01 26.10
C PHE A 229 -18.19 -36.52 24.86
N ALA A 230 -18.24 -37.82 24.60
CA ALA A 230 -17.48 -38.46 23.51
C ALA A 230 -17.86 -37.94 22.12
N ASP A 231 -19.15 -37.66 21.92
CA ASP A 231 -19.72 -37.23 20.64
C ASP A 231 -19.83 -35.71 20.48
N LEU A 232 -19.42 -34.93 21.49
CA LEU A 232 -19.47 -33.48 21.44
C LEU A 232 -18.16 -32.89 20.90
N PRO A 233 -18.23 -31.90 19.98
CA PRO A 233 -17.05 -31.20 19.50
C PRO A 233 -16.40 -30.40 20.63
N ALA A 234 -15.06 -30.41 20.68
CA ALA A 234 -14.30 -29.57 21.59
C ALA A 234 -14.42 -28.09 21.16
N SER A 235 -15.51 -27.42 21.55
CA SER A 235 -15.76 -26.02 21.18
C SER A 235 -15.17 -25.03 22.18
N GLY A 236 -14.97 -25.44 23.44
CA GLY A 236 -14.65 -24.52 24.55
C GLY A 236 -15.79 -23.54 24.88
N GLU A 237 -16.94 -23.67 24.21
CA GLU A 237 -18.13 -22.86 24.42
C GLU A 237 -19.13 -23.63 25.27
N SER A 238 -19.75 -22.95 26.23
CA SER A 238 -20.77 -23.56 27.08
C SER A 238 -22.06 -23.78 26.30
N SER A 239 -22.56 -25.01 26.33
CA SER A 239 -23.87 -25.39 25.79
C SER A 239 -24.78 -25.89 26.93
N PRO A 240 -26.10 -25.95 26.73
CA PRO A 240 -27.02 -26.52 27.72
C PRO A 240 -26.70 -27.98 28.08
N ILE A 241 -26.03 -28.71 27.18
CA ILE A 241 -25.64 -30.12 27.34
C ILE A 241 -24.25 -30.24 27.96
N ASP A 242 -23.37 -29.28 27.68
CA ASP A 242 -22.00 -29.21 28.17
C ASP A 242 -21.67 -27.78 28.63
N PRO A 243 -21.94 -27.45 29.90
CA PRO A 243 -21.76 -26.10 30.42
C PRO A 243 -20.29 -25.67 30.55
N PHE A 244 -19.35 -26.59 30.32
CA PHE A 244 -17.92 -26.37 30.52
C PHE A 244 -17.09 -26.47 29.23
N GLY A 245 -17.70 -26.85 28.10
CA GLY A 245 -17.00 -26.99 26.82
C GLY A 245 -16.13 -28.25 26.72
N PHE A 246 -16.42 -29.28 27.52
CA PHE A 246 -15.85 -30.62 27.35
C PHE A 246 -16.43 -31.32 26.11
N GLY A 247 -15.58 -31.46 25.09
CA GLY A 247 -15.84 -32.32 23.94
C GLY A 247 -14.63 -33.20 23.63
N TYR A 248 -14.86 -34.48 23.37
CA TYR A 248 -13.81 -35.43 22.98
C TYR A 248 -13.95 -35.91 21.54
N GLN A 249 -14.92 -35.38 20.79
CA GLN A 249 -15.06 -35.70 19.38
C GLN A 249 -13.78 -35.28 18.67
N VAL A 250 -13.07 -36.27 18.13
CA VAL A 250 -11.89 -36.00 17.30
C VAL A 250 -12.38 -35.22 16.09
N PRO A 251 -11.86 -34.00 15.84
CA PRO A 251 -12.31 -33.20 14.72
C PRO A 251 -12.12 -33.98 13.42
N GLU A 252 -12.99 -33.73 12.45
CA GLU A 252 -12.84 -34.27 11.11
C GLU A 252 -11.43 -33.97 10.60
N LYS A 253 -10.63 -35.04 10.43
CA LYS A 253 -9.26 -34.91 9.94
C LYS A 253 -9.31 -34.74 8.44
N VAL A 254 -9.02 -33.53 7.97
CA VAL A 254 -8.82 -33.29 6.55
C VAL A 254 -7.42 -33.77 6.18
N ARG A 255 -7.33 -34.71 5.24
CA ARG A 255 -6.05 -35.10 4.63
C ARG A 255 -5.78 -34.14 3.47
N LEU A 256 -4.77 -33.30 3.62
CA LEU A 256 -4.30 -32.43 2.55
C LEU A 256 -3.23 -33.16 1.76
N GLU A 257 -3.51 -33.42 0.49
CA GLU A 257 -2.52 -33.91 -0.45
C GLU A 257 -2.29 -32.87 -1.54
N THR A 258 -1.04 -32.65 -1.93
CA THR A 258 -0.67 -31.58 -2.88
C THR A 258 0.18 -32.15 -4.01
N LEU A 259 -0.07 -31.62 -5.22
CA LEU A 259 0.73 -31.90 -6.41
C LEU A 259 1.46 -30.60 -6.78
N ALA A 260 2.79 -30.63 -6.77
CA ALA A 260 3.62 -29.47 -7.11
C ALA A 260 4.22 -29.65 -8.51
N LEU A 261 4.07 -28.63 -9.37
CA LEU A 261 4.68 -28.57 -10.69
C LEU A 261 6.02 -27.84 -10.60
N LYS A 262 7.11 -28.43 -11.13
CA LYS A 262 8.41 -27.77 -11.17
C LYS A 262 8.48 -26.81 -12.35
N HIS A 263 8.53 -25.51 -12.07
CA HIS A 263 8.62 -24.47 -13.11
C HIS A 263 9.82 -24.67 -14.06
N SER A 264 10.94 -25.20 -13.57
CA SER A 264 12.12 -25.50 -14.40
C SER A 264 11.86 -26.60 -15.44
N ALA A 265 11.08 -27.63 -15.10
CA ALA A 265 10.74 -28.72 -16.03
C ALA A 265 9.77 -28.24 -17.12
N ILE A 266 8.83 -27.36 -16.77
CA ILE A 266 7.95 -26.68 -17.72
C ILE A 266 8.79 -25.83 -18.69
N ARG A 267 9.73 -25.04 -18.15
CA ARG A 267 10.67 -24.23 -18.96
C ARG A 267 11.48 -25.11 -19.93
N GLU A 268 12.00 -26.25 -19.47
CA GLU A 268 12.76 -27.16 -20.33
C GLU A 268 11.90 -27.77 -21.45
N THR A 269 10.65 -28.11 -21.13
CA THR A 269 9.69 -28.62 -22.11
C THR A 269 9.35 -27.57 -23.17
N VAL A 270 9.09 -26.33 -22.75
CA VAL A 270 8.87 -25.20 -23.67
C VAL A 270 10.12 -24.93 -24.50
N ARG A 271 11.31 -24.98 -23.90
CA ARG A 271 12.57 -24.81 -24.63
C ARG A 271 12.69 -25.85 -25.75
N LYS A 272 12.38 -27.12 -25.49
CA LYS A 272 12.39 -28.21 -26.47
C LYS A 272 11.30 -28.10 -27.55
N SER A 273 10.29 -27.24 -27.38
CA SER A 273 9.19 -27.10 -28.34
C SER A 273 9.58 -26.37 -29.63
N LYS A 274 10.68 -25.61 -29.63
CA LYS A 274 11.24 -24.91 -30.80
C LYS A 274 12.74 -25.17 -30.86
N SER A 275 13.37 -24.90 -32.01
CA SER A 275 14.83 -25.01 -32.11
C SER A 275 15.51 -23.90 -31.29
N ASP A 276 16.73 -24.15 -30.79
CA ASP A 276 17.51 -23.11 -30.10
C ASP A 276 17.72 -21.87 -30.98
N TYR A 277 17.81 -22.06 -32.31
CA TYR A 277 17.91 -20.96 -33.27
C TYR A 277 16.65 -20.07 -33.30
N ASP A 278 15.45 -20.66 -33.33
CA ASP A 278 14.20 -19.90 -33.34
C ASP A 278 14.03 -19.07 -32.06
N TRP A 279 14.44 -19.65 -30.92
CA TRP A 279 14.45 -18.96 -29.64
C TRP A 279 15.44 -17.79 -29.63
N ASP A 280 16.64 -17.98 -30.17
CA ASP A 280 17.63 -16.90 -30.30
C ASP A 280 17.15 -15.77 -31.22
N VAL A 281 16.48 -16.08 -32.33
CA VAL A 281 15.89 -15.08 -33.23
C VAL A 281 14.78 -14.30 -32.50
N ALA A 282 13.89 -14.99 -31.78
CA ALA A 282 12.83 -14.35 -31.00
C ALA A 282 13.39 -13.49 -29.86
N ALA A 283 14.45 -13.93 -29.20
CA ALA A 283 15.15 -13.18 -28.16
C ALA A 283 15.78 -11.90 -28.71
N ASN A 284 16.50 -11.96 -29.84
CA ASN A 284 17.07 -10.77 -30.47
C ASN A 284 15.97 -9.76 -30.86
N TYR A 285 14.91 -10.25 -31.49
CA TYR A 285 13.78 -9.40 -31.87
C TYR A 285 13.09 -8.75 -30.67
N TYR A 286 12.93 -9.48 -29.56
CA TYR A 286 12.36 -8.94 -28.33
C TYR A 286 13.27 -7.88 -27.71
N TYR A 287 14.57 -8.15 -27.65
CA TYR A 287 15.57 -7.22 -27.12
C TYR A 287 15.58 -5.90 -27.89
N ASP A 288 15.57 -5.95 -29.23
CA ASP A 288 15.55 -4.74 -30.07
C ASP A 288 14.30 -3.88 -29.82
N LYS A 289 13.15 -4.51 -29.53
CA LYS A 289 11.91 -3.81 -29.19
C LYS A 289 11.89 -3.24 -27.77
N HIS A 290 12.64 -3.82 -26.84
CA HIS A 290 12.60 -3.51 -25.41
C HIS A 290 13.95 -2.98 -24.89
N LEU A 291 14.74 -2.30 -25.75
CA LEU A 291 16.04 -1.71 -25.40
C LEU A 291 15.97 -0.80 -24.15
N ALA A 292 14.84 -0.10 -23.95
CA ALA A 292 14.63 0.77 -22.81
C ALA A 292 14.62 0.04 -21.46
N ASP A 293 14.29 -1.26 -21.44
CA ASP A 293 14.19 -2.08 -20.23
C ASP A 293 15.55 -2.58 -19.73
N TYR A 294 16.62 -2.40 -20.54
CA TYR A 294 17.97 -2.87 -20.24
C TYR A 294 19.01 -1.74 -20.15
N PRO A 295 18.83 -0.73 -19.27
CA PRO A 295 19.81 0.34 -19.11
C PRO A 295 21.11 -0.18 -18.47
N ALA A 296 22.22 0.29 -19.01
CA ALA A 296 23.57 0.19 -18.46
C ALA A 296 24.07 1.58 -18.08
N THR A 297 24.43 1.77 -16.81
CA THR A 297 25.18 2.93 -16.37
C THR A 297 26.67 2.64 -16.54
N ARG A 298 27.28 3.11 -17.64
CA ARG A 298 28.74 3.10 -17.78
C ARG A 298 29.30 4.50 -17.46
N PRO A 299 30.25 4.64 -16.52
CA PRO A 299 30.96 5.89 -16.35
C PRO A 299 31.84 6.14 -17.59
N VAL A 300 31.63 7.27 -18.25
CA VAL A 300 32.48 7.69 -19.37
C VAL A 300 33.51 8.67 -18.84
N THR A 301 34.78 8.28 -18.84
CA THR A 301 35.92 9.19 -18.63
C THR A 301 36.19 9.91 -19.95
N LEU A 302 35.88 11.21 -20.01
CA LEU A 302 36.25 12.06 -21.15
C LEU A 302 37.78 12.25 -21.19
N PRO A 303 38.44 12.15 -22.35
CA PRO A 303 39.86 12.46 -22.46
C PRO A 303 40.10 13.94 -22.10
N ALA A 304 41.08 14.18 -21.23
CA ALA A 304 41.44 15.49 -20.73
C ALA A 304 42.23 16.27 -21.79
N ASP A 305 41.55 16.86 -22.76
CA ASP A 305 42.16 17.88 -23.62
C ASP A 305 42.02 19.26 -22.95
N SER A 306 43.17 19.81 -22.56
CA SER A 306 43.46 21.23 -22.35
C SER A 306 42.77 21.95 -21.18
N TYR A 307 43.50 22.00 -20.05
CA TYR A 307 43.55 23.11 -19.07
C TYR A 307 42.29 23.96 -18.85
N VAL A 308 41.24 23.46 -18.16
CA VAL A 308 40.45 24.17 -17.11
C VAL A 308 39.51 23.16 -16.41
N ALA A 309 39.50 23.15 -15.07
CA ALA A 309 38.51 22.55 -14.15
C ALA A 309 38.30 21.01 -14.14
N ALA A 310 37.99 20.49 -12.95
CA ALA A 310 37.91 19.07 -12.62
C ALA A 310 36.95 18.27 -13.53
N PRO A 311 37.27 17.00 -13.86
CA PRO A 311 36.44 16.17 -14.72
C PRO A 311 35.08 15.88 -14.04
N THR A 312 34.00 16.43 -14.59
CA THR A 312 32.63 16.10 -14.17
C THR A 312 32.15 14.85 -14.89
N THR A 313 32.11 13.72 -14.19
CA THR A 313 31.55 12.45 -14.67
C THR A 313 30.04 12.54 -14.77
N HIS A 314 29.52 12.75 -15.98
CA HIS A 314 28.08 12.63 -16.25
C HIS A 314 27.78 11.20 -16.74
N PRO A 315 26.92 10.42 -16.04
CA PRO A 315 26.55 9.10 -16.51
C PRO A 315 25.72 9.23 -17.80
N ARG A 316 26.23 8.68 -18.90
CA ARG A 316 25.47 8.52 -20.15
C ARG A 316 24.68 7.22 -20.04
N LEU A 317 23.36 7.27 -20.23
CA LEU A 317 22.57 6.04 -20.38
C LEU A 317 23.05 5.31 -21.65
N THR A 318 23.70 4.17 -21.44
CA THR A 318 23.96 3.18 -22.48
C THR A 318 23.02 2.00 -22.24
N THR A 319 22.77 1.13 -23.22
CA THR A 319 22.03 -0.12 -22.99
C THR A 319 23.02 -1.27 -22.76
N LYS A 320 22.67 -2.25 -21.92
CA LYS A 320 23.47 -3.48 -21.75
C LYS A 320 23.53 -4.22 -23.08
N SER A 321 24.61 -4.93 -23.41
CA SER A 321 24.64 -5.68 -24.68
C SER A 321 23.72 -6.90 -24.62
N PHE A 322 23.26 -7.40 -25.77
CA PHE A 322 22.43 -8.60 -25.84
C PHE A 322 23.08 -9.79 -25.13
N ASP A 323 24.39 -10.00 -25.31
CA ASP A 323 25.13 -11.08 -24.64
C ASP A 323 25.07 -11.00 -23.11
N GLU A 324 25.04 -9.79 -22.53
CA GLU A 324 24.94 -9.59 -21.08
C GLU A 324 23.53 -9.89 -20.54
N VAL A 325 22.49 -9.74 -21.36
CA VAL A 325 21.08 -9.91 -20.94
C VAL A 325 20.38 -11.09 -21.61
N ARG A 326 21.10 -11.92 -22.38
CA ARG A 326 20.53 -12.98 -23.22
C ARG A 326 19.61 -13.92 -22.45
N ASP A 327 20.04 -14.43 -21.31
CA ASP A 327 19.25 -15.38 -20.52
C ASP A 327 17.96 -14.74 -19.97
N SER A 328 18.03 -13.47 -19.57
CA SER A 328 16.87 -12.71 -19.07
C SER A 328 15.86 -12.40 -20.17
N VAL A 329 16.35 -12.01 -21.35
CA VAL A 329 15.52 -11.79 -22.54
C VAL A 329 14.88 -13.11 -22.97
N MET A 330 15.65 -14.19 -23.00
CA MET A 330 15.14 -15.53 -23.34
C MET A 330 14.02 -15.96 -22.38
N ASP A 331 14.21 -15.71 -21.08
CA ASP A 331 13.19 -15.94 -20.06
C ASP A 331 11.92 -15.13 -20.29
N ALA A 332 12.06 -13.84 -20.65
CA ALA A 332 10.93 -12.97 -20.95
C ALA A 332 10.14 -13.46 -22.18
N VAL A 333 10.85 -13.93 -23.21
CA VAL A 333 10.26 -14.43 -24.46
C VAL A 333 9.58 -15.79 -24.27
N MET A 334 10.15 -16.67 -23.42
CA MET A 334 9.55 -17.97 -23.12
C MET A 334 8.36 -17.88 -22.15
N ARG A 335 8.30 -16.83 -21.31
CA ARG A 335 7.27 -16.66 -20.27
C ARG A 335 5.82 -16.87 -20.76
N PRO A 336 5.33 -16.26 -21.85
CA PRO A 336 3.95 -16.48 -22.30
C PRO A 336 3.68 -17.95 -22.67
N ASP A 337 4.65 -18.63 -23.27
CA ASP A 337 4.52 -20.05 -23.64
C ASP A 337 4.57 -20.95 -22.39
N ILE A 338 5.39 -20.60 -21.39
CA ILE A 338 5.44 -21.26 -20.07
C ILE A 338 4.11 -21.10 -19.32
N ASP A 339 3.55 -19.89 -19.31
CA ASP A 339 2.28 -19.60 -18.64
C ASP A 339 1.13 -20.35 -19.32
N ALA A 340 1.10 -20.37 -20.66
CA ALA A 340 0.10 -21.11 -21.43
C ALA A 340 0.18 -22.62 -21.17
N LEU A 341 1.39 -23.20 -21.13
CA LEU A 341 1.58 -24.62 -20.81
C LEU A 341 1.17 -24.93 -19.37
N THR A 342 1.51 -24.06 -18.42
CA THR A 342 1.13 -24.17 -17.01
C THR A 342 -0.38 -24.18 -16.85
N GLN A 343 -1.08 -23.24 -17.51
CA GLN A 343 -2.55 -23.19 -17.49
C GLN A 343 -3.17 -24.45 -18.11
N LYS A 344 -2.60 -24.97 -19.20
CA LYS A 344 -3.06 -26.20 -19.83
C LYS A 344 -2.92 -27.41 -18.90
N ILE A 345 -1.78 -27.55 -18.21
CA ILE A 345 -1.56 -28.63 -17.23
C ILE A 345 -2.53 -28.49 -16.06
N GLN A 346 -2.71 -27.28 -15.52
CA GLN A 346 -3.66 -27.02 -14.44
C GLN A 346 -5.10 -27.36 -14.84
N HIS A 347 -5.50 -27.00 -16.07
CA HIS A 347 -6.82 -27.32 -16.59
C HIS A 347 -7.04 -28.83 -16.74
N GLU A 348 -6.04 -29.57 -17.24
CA GLU A 348 -6.11 -31.03 -17.38
C GLU A 348 -6.22 -31.72 -16.01
N ILE A 349 -5.41 -31.28 -15.03
CA ILE A 349 -5.47 -31.77 -13.64
C ILE A 349 -6.86 -31.52 -13.06
N ALA A 350 -7.34 -30.27 -13.13
CA ALA A 350 -8.64 -29.88 -12.56
C ALA A 350 -9.80 -30.63 -13.22
N THR A 351 -9.77 -30.79 -14.54
CA THR A 351 -10.81 -31.49 -15.31
C THR A 351 -10.81 -32.98 -14.96
N THR A 352 -9.65 -33.62 -14.91
CA THR A 352 -9.52 -35.05 -14.54
C THR A 352 -10.02 -35.29 -13.12
N MET A 353 -9.56 -34.49 -12.15
CA MET A 353 -9.97 -34.61 -10.76
C MET A 353 -11.46 -34.34 -10.57
N SER A 354 -12.01 -33.32 -11.24
CA SER A 354 -13.43 -33.00 -11.15
C SER A 354 -14.30 -34.12 -11.74
N ALA A 355 -13.94 -34.65 -12.91
CA ALA A 355 -14.65 -35.76 -13.54
C ALA A 355 -14.62 -37.02 -12.64
N ASP A 356 -13.44 -37.39 -12.15
CA ASP A 356 -13.29 -38.56 -11.28
C ASP A 356 -14.00 -38.37 -9.93
N TRP A 357 -13.99 -37.17 -9.36
CA TRP A 357 -14.74 -36.84 -8.14
C TRP A 357 -16.25 -37.00 -8.32
N THR A 358 -16.78 -36.51 -9.45
CA THR A 358 -18.22 -36.67 -9.75
C THR A 358 -18.59 -38.14 -9.95
N ALA A 359 -17.75 -38.93 -10.62
CA ALA A 359 -17.95 -40.38 -10.77
C ALA A 359 -17.89 -41.11 -9.42
N PHE A 360 -16.93 -40.74 -8.56
CA PHE A 360 -16.79 -41.27 -7.21
C PHE A 360 -18.02 -40.94 -6.34
N HIS A 361 -18.52 -39.71 -6.39
CA HIS A 361 -19.72 -39.29 -5.65
C HIS A 361 -20.98 -40.00 -6.14
N ALA A 362 -21.15 -40.13 -7.46
CA ALA A 362 -22.28 -40.85 -8.04
C ALA A 362 -22.28 -42.34 -7.63
N ALA A 363 -21.10 -42.97 -7.56
CA ALA A 363 -20.95 -44.35 -7.12
C ALA A 363 -21.10 -44.52 -5.60
N ASN A 364 -20.88 -43.46 -4.80
CA ASN A 364 -20.90 -43.52 -3.34
C ASN A 364 -21.73 -42.37 -2.74
N PRO A 365 -23.07 -42.39 -2.88
CA PRO A 365 -23.94 -41.31 -2.41
C PRO A 365 -23.96 -41.11 -0.88
N HIS A 366 -23.37 -42.02 -0.11
CA HIS A 366 -23.32 -42.00 1.36
C HIS A 366 -21.94 -41.66 1.96
N VAL A 367 -20.98 -41.17 1.16
CA VAL A 367 -19.59 -40.88 1.63
C VAL A 367 -19.54 -39.86 2.76
N THR A 368 -20.53 -38.98 2.89
CA THR A 368 -20.59 -38.00 3.99
C THR A 368 -20.72 -38.62 5.38
N THR A 369 -20.94 -39.94 5.50
CA THR A 369 -21.09 -40.63 6.79
C THR A 369 -20.15 -41.83 6.98
N MET A 370 -19.21 -42.08 6.08
CA MET A 370 -18.32 -43.25 6.20
C MET A 370 -17.04 -42.93 6.99
N PRO A 371 -16.71 -43.71 8.04
CA PRO A 371 -15.48 -43.53 8.80
C PRO A 371 -14.23 -43.81 7.93
N ALA A 372 -13.26 -42.91 8.00
CA ALA A 372 -12.05 -42.87 7.16
C ALA A 372 -11.07 -44.06 7.31
N THR A 373 -11.41 -45.08 8.10
CA THR A 373 -10.54 -46.23 8.42
C THR A 373 -10.97 -47.56 7.82
N GLU A 374 -12.12 -47.67 7.16
CA GLU A 374 -12.44 -48.91 6.44
C GLU A 374 -11.86 -48.91 5.01
N PRO A 375 -11.10 -49.95 4.62
CA PRO A 375 -10.70 -50.11 3.24
C PRO A 375 -11.98 -50.35 2.41
N SER A 376 -12.36 -49.33 1.65
CA SER A 376 -13.46 -49.37 0.68
C SER A 376 -13.18 -50.47 -0.36
N GLY A 377 -13.63 -51.69 -0.08
CA GLY A 377 -13.37 -52.87 -0.90
C GLY A 377 -14.05 -52.90 -2.28
N THR A 378 -14.81 -51.86 -2.65
CA THR A 378 -15.54 -51.79 -3.94
C THR A 378 -15.69 -50.37 -4.49
N ALA A 379 -14.78 -49.44 -4.17
CA ALA A 379 -14.83 -48.12 -4.79
C ALA A 379 -14.62 -48.22 -6.31
N ALA A 380 -15.48 -47.56 -7.07
CA ALA A 380 -15.35 -47.45 -8.52
C ALA A 380 -13.96 -46.91 -8.90
N ALA A 381 -13.29 -47.58 -9.83
CA ALA A 381 -12.01 -47.12 -10.36
C ALA A 381 -12.20 -45.77 -11.07
N SER A 382 -11.29 -44.83 -10.82
CA SER A 382 -11.23 -43.56 -11.55
C SER A 382 -10.79 -43.78 -13.00
N SER A 383 -10.79 -42.72 -13.81
CA SER A 383 -10.19 -42.74 -15.16
C SER A 383 -8.72 -43.17 -15.16
N LEU A 384 -8.04 -43.09 -14.02
CA LEU A 384 -6.65 -43.49 -13.81
C LEU A 384 -6.49 -44.97 -13.40
N GLY A 385 -7.58 -45.73 -13.29
CA GLY A 385 -7.55 -47.15 -12.93
C GLY A 385 -7.36 -47.45 -11.43
N VAL A 386 -7.22 -46.41 -10.60
CA VAL A 386 -7.13 -46.51 -9.14
C VAL A 386 -8.34 -45.82 -8.48
N PRO A 387 -8.80 -46.23 -7.28
CA PRO A 387 -9.90 -45.56 -6.61
C PRO A 387 -9.56 -44.10 -6.29
N TYR A 388 -10.51 -43.17 -6.49
CA TYR A 388 -10.28 -41.73 -6.28
C TYR A 388 -9.81 -41.40 -4.84
N ALA A 389 -10.38 -42.07 -3.84
CA ALA A 389 -10.06 -41.84 -2.43
C ALA A 389 -8.78 -42.58 -1.94
N SER A 390 -8.02 -43.22 -2.84
CA SER A 390 -6.82 -43.97 -2.46
C SER A 390 -5.57 -43.07 -2.43
N ALA A 391 -4.58 -43.46 -1.63
CA ALA A 391 -3.26 -42.80 -1.62
C ALA A 391 -2.50 -42.95 -2.96
N GLU A 392 -2.96 -43.82 -3.85
CA GLU A 392 -2.35 -44.10 -5.15
C GLU A 392 -2.88 -43.17 -6.26
N TYR A 393 -3.99 -42.47 -6.01
CA TYR A 393 -4.63 -41.60 -7.00
C TYR A 393 -3.73 -40.46 -7.47
N LEU A 394 -3.15 -39.68 -6.55
CA LEU A 394 -2.26 -38.58 -6.94
C LEU A 394 -0.96 -39.03 -7.62
N PRO A 395 -0.28 -40.11 -7.17
CA PRO A 395 0.82 -40.69 -7.94
C PRO A 395 0.42 -41.12 -9.36
N ALA A 396 -0.76 -41.72 -9.54
CA ALA A 396 -1.26 -42.09 -10.87
C ALA A 396 -1.55 -40.85 -11.74
N LEU A 397 -2.11 -39.80 -11.15
CA LEU A 397 -2.36 -38.52 -11.83
C LEU A 397 -1.06 -37.85 -12.24
N ALA A 398 -0.08 -37.82 -11.32
CA ALA A 398 1.27 -37.34 -11.59
C ALA A 398 1.92 -38.11 -12.74
N ALA A 399 1.80 -39.45 -12.76
CA ALA A 399 2.32 -40.27 -13.84
C ALA A 399 1.63 -39.97 -15.19
N LYS A 400 0.32 -39.73 -15.20
CA LYS A 400 -0.41 -39.29 -16.41
C LYS A 400 0.10 -37.93 -16.90
N ILE A 401 0.17 -36.93 -16.01
CA ILE A 401 0.67 -35.60 -16.37
C ILE A 401 2.13 -35.65 -16.85
N GLN A 402 2.96 -36.51 -16.25
CA GLN A 402 4.33 -36.72 -16.70
C GLN A 402 4.38 -37.35 -18.09
N LYS A 403 3.51 -38.31 -18.38
CA LYS A 403 3.41 -38.94 -19.70
C LYS A 403 2.91 -37.97 -20.77
N ASP A 404 1.94 -37.13 -20.43
CA ASP A 404 1.28 -36.23 -21.38
C ASP A 404 2.10 -34.96 -21.64
N PHE A 405 2.83 -34.46 -20.64
CA PHE A 405 3.53 -33.16 -20.71
C PHE A 405 5.03 -33.21 -20.40
N GLY A 406 5.54 -34.22 -19.68
CA GLY A 406 6.97 -34.36 -19.36
C GLY A 406 7.53 -33.36 -18.33
N VAL A 407 6.71 -32.90 -17.37
CA VAL A 407 6.98 -31.74 -16.48
C VAL A 407 7.17 -32.04 -14.98
N LEU A 408 7.14 -33.30 -14.54
CA LEU A 408 7.19 -33.73 -13.13
C LEU A 408 8.50 -34.43 -12.74
#